data_AF-A0A2V8NJ32-F1
#
_entry.id   AF-A0A2V8NJ32-F1
#
_cell.length_a   1.000
_cell.length_b   1.000
_cell.length_c   1.000
_cell.angle_alpha   90.00
_cell.angle_beta   90.00
_cell.angle_gamma   90.00
#
_symmetry.space_group_name_H-M   'P 1'
#
loop_
_entity.id
_entity.type
_entity.pdbx_description
1 polymer ?
#
loop_
_entity_poly.entity_id
_entity_poly.type
_entity_poly.pdbx_seq_one_letter_code
_entity_poly.pdbx_strand_id
1 'polypeptide(L)'
;MRIRKILVVVLLLLSGPAVLLVFSQLSGDLSPLRQVRDRFPVFADVAVDPESNIVAVTDENLFSLRTYDRDLVSNDVADPRTVITGNRTRVDFVCGVAL
;
A
#
# COMPACT_ATOMS: atom_id res chain seq x y z
N MET A 1 -38.59 16.94 -15.86
CA MET A 1 -37.88 15.78 -15.26
C MET A 1 -37.44 14.70 -16.26
N ARG A 2 -38.15 14.46 -17.38
CA ARG A 2 -37.80 13.42 -18.38
C ARG A 2 -36.55 13.76 -19.22
N ILE A 3 -36.38 15.02 -19.63
CA ILE A 3 -35.27 15.48 -20.49
C ILE A 3 -33.90 15.44 -19.76
N ARG A 4 -33.84 15.83 -18.48
CA ARG A 4 -32.62 15.72 -17.65
C ARG A 4 -32.13 14.28 -17.49
N LYS A 5 -33.05 13.31 -17.41
CA LYS A 5 -32.69 11.88 -17.30
C LYS A 5 -32.12 11.33 -18.60
N ILE A 6 -32.63 11.78 -19.75
CA ILE A 6 -32.14 11.35 -21.08
C ILE A 6 -30.73 11.91 -21.34
N LEU A 7 -30.46 13.17 -20.97
CA LEU A 7 -29.16 13.80 -21.16
C LEU A 7 -28.03 13.11 -20.36
N VAL A 8 -28.33 12.67 -19.13
CA VAL A 8 -27.35 11.98 -18.26
C VAL A 8 -27.01 10.57 -18.77
N VAL A 9 -27.98 9.86 -19.35
CA VAL A 9 -27.76 8.51 -19.91
C VAL A 9 -26.89 8.57 -21.18
N VAL A 10 -27.03 9.61 -22.01
CA VAL A 10 -26.22 9.78 -23.22
C VAL A 10 -24.77 10.14 -22.91
N LEU A 11 -24.52 10.88 -21.82
CA LEU A 11 -23.15 11.28 -21.41
C LEU A 11 -22.30 10.09 -20.91
N LEU A 12 -22.94 9.09 -20.28
CA LEU A 12 -22.31 7.86 -19.78
C LEU A 12 -21.90 6.89 -20.91
N LEU A 13 -22.54 6.97 -22.08
CA LEU A 13 -22.23 6.10 -23.23
C LEU A 13 -21.07 6.64 -24.09
N LEU A 14 -20.77 7.94 -24.01
CA LEU A 14 -19.73 8.62 -24.82
C LEU A 14 -18.38 8.74 -24.12
N SER A 15 -18.35 8.70 -22.79
CA SER A 15 -17.12 8.60 -22.01
C SER A 15 -17.08 7.21 -21.38
N GLY A 16 -16.51 6.24 -22.11
CA GLY A 16 -16.35 4.88 -21.60
C GLY A 16 -15.79 4.94 -20.19
N PRO A 17 -16.50 4.43 -19.17
CA PRO A 17 -16.06 4.66 -17.81
C PRO A 17 -14.86 3.75 -17.57
N ALA A 18 -13.69 4.35 -17.34
CA ALA A 18 -12.67 3.70 -16.54
C ALA A 18 -13.28 3.56 -15.13
N VAL A 19 -14.09 2.52 -14.94
CA VAL A 19 -14.66 2.18 -13.64
C VAL A 19 -13.52 1.58 -12.84
N LEU A 20 -13.02 2.32 -11.85
CA LEU A 20 -12.23 1.73 -10.77
C LEU A 20 -13.18 0.87 -9.93
N LEU A 21 -13.25 -0.43 -10.24
CA LEU A 21 -13.97 -1.40 -9.43
C LEU A 21 -13.11 -1.73 -8.20
N VAL A 22 -13.34 -1.02 -7.10
CA VAL A 22 -12.77 -1.39 -5.80
C VAL A 22 -13.69 -2.43 -5.16
N PHE A 23 -13.34 -3.70 -5.29
CA PHE A 23 -14.00 -4.76 -4.53
C PHE A 23 -13.48 -4.72 -3.08
N SER A 24 -14.38 -4.50 -2.12
CA SER A 24 -14.05 -4.82 -0.73
C SER A 24 -13.89 -6.34 -0.62
N GLN A 25 -12.65 -6.82 -0.62
CA GLN A 25 -12.33 -8.22 -0.33
C GLN A 25 -12.56 -8.58 1.15
N LEU A 26 -12.86 -7.60 2.01
CA LEU A 26 -12.97 -7.76 3.44
C LEU A 26 -14.42 -7.54 3.88
N SER A 27 -15.19 -8.63 3.90
CA SER A 27 -16.47 -8.70 4.61
C SER A 27 -16.18 -9.24 6.02
N GLY A 28 -16.12 -8.40 7.04
CA GLY A 28 -16.06 -8.86 8.44
C GLY A 28 -15.15 -8.05 9.37
N ASP A 29 -15.44 -8.14 10.67
CA ASP A 29 -14.55 -7.77 11.77
C ASP A 29 -13.46 -8.84 11.89
N LEU A 30 -12.47 -8.76 10.99
CA LEU A 30 -11.38 -9.71 10.90
C LEU A 30 -10.16 -9.14 11.62
N SER A 31 -9.67 -9.88 12.61
CA SER A 31 -8.38 -9.58 13.23
C SER A 31 -7.26 -9.74 12.18
N PRO A 32 -6.24 -8.86 12.18
CA PRO A 32 -5.07 -9.02 11.32
C PRO A 32 -4.45 -10.40 11.51
N LEU A 33 -4.16 -11.10 10.42
CA LEU A 33 -3.50 -12.41 10.50
C LEU A 33 -2.07 -12.30 11.02
N ARG A 34 -1.40 -11.18 10.70
CA ARG A 34 -0.02 -10.85 11.08
C ARG A 34 0.15 -9.34 11.14
N GLN A 35 1.16 -8.88 11.87
CA GLN A 35 1.50 -7.47 11.99
C GLN A 35 3.01 -7.31 11.93
N VAL A 36 3.47 -6.32 11.17
CA VAL A 36 4.84 -5.81 11.26
C VAL A 36 4.78 -4.54 12.10
N ARG A 37 5.58 -4.47 13.16
CA ARG A 37 5.67 -3.30 14.03
C ARG A 37 7.02 -2.64 13.81
N ASP A 38 7.02 -1.36 13.46
CA ASP A 38 8.23 -0.54 13.46
C ASP A 38 8.19 0.41 14.67
N ARG A 39 9.37 0.84 15.13
CA ARG A 39 9.49 1.71 16.31
C ARG A 39 8.94 3.12 16.06
N PHE A 40 9.06 3.61 14.83
CA PHE A 40 8.66 4.96 14.43
C PHE A 40 7.96 4.96 13.05
N PRO A 41 6.82 4.25 12.92
CA PRO A 41 6.23 3.96 11.62
C PRO A 41 5.57 5.20 11.01
N VAL A 42 6.11 5.66 9.88
CA VAL A 42 5.42 6.58 8.97
C VAL A 42 5.57 6.04 7.56
N PHE A 43 4.78 5.00 7.26
CA PHE A 43 4.83 4.35 5.96
C PHE A 43 3.94 5.04 4.94
N ALA A 44 4.49 5.35 3.77
CA ALA A 44 3.72 6.00 2.69
C ALA A 44 3.22 5.00 1.64
N ASP A 45 3.94 3.89 1.42
CA ASP A 45 3.52 2.84 0.51
C ASP A 45 4.03 1.45 0.95
N VAL A 46 3.40 0.40 0.40
CA VAL A 46 3.70 -1.01 0.71
C VAL A 46 3.62 -1.89 -0.56
N ALA A 47 4.63 -2.73 -0.75
CA ALA A 47 4.65 -3.76 -1.79
C ALA A 47 4.93 -5.15 -1.17
N VAL A 48 4.38 -6.19 -1.77
CA VAL A 48 4.46 -7.57 -1.24
C VAL A 48 5.04 -8.47 -2.32
N ASP A 49 6.11 -9.18 -1.99
CA ASP A 49 6.66 -10.27 -2.81
C ASP A 49 6.45 -11.61 -2.07
N PRO A 50 5.48 -12.43 -2.52
CA PRO A 50 5.23 -13.73 -1.93
C PRO A 50 6.33 -14.76 -2.19
N GLU A 51 7.07 -14.66 -3.30
CA GLU A 51 8.11 -15.64 -3.68
C GLU A 51 9.34 -15.49 -2.78
N SER A 52 9.76 -14.25 -2.51
CA SER A 52 10.85 -13.96 -1.57
C SER A 52 10.40 -13.87 -0.10
N ASN A 53 9.09 -13.98 0.13
CA ASN A 53 8.43 -13.84 1.43
C ASN A 53 8.72 -12.51 2.16
N ILE A 54 8.75 -11.41 1.42
CA ILE A 54 9.02 -10.07 1.99
C ILE A 54 7.85 -9.11 1.78
N VAL A 55 7.74 -8.14 2.68
CA VAL A 55 6.99 -6.90 2.48
C VAL A 55 7.99 -5.75 2.43
N ALA A 56 7.92 -4.93 1.38
CA ALA A 56 8.69 -3.70 1.27
C ALA A 56 7.81 -2.50 1.63
N VAL A 57 8.38 -1.53 2.33
CA VAL A 57 7.71 -0.27 2.70
C VAL A 57 8.62 0.91 2.44
N THR A 58 8.02 2.06 2.12
CA THR A 58 8.69 3.35 2.23
C THR A 58 8.44 3.92 3.62
N ASP A 59 9.46 4.49 4.26
CA ASP A 59 9.39 5.12 5.58
C ASP A 59 9.81 6.59 5.48
N GLU A 60 8.83 7.48 5.61
CA GLU A 60 9.02 8.93 5.51
C GLU A 60 9.59 9.55 6.78
N ASN A 61 9.52 8.87 7.93
CA ASN A 61 10.06 9.40 9.16
C ASN A 61 11.58 9.22 9.25
N LEU A 62 12.09 8.09 8.77
CA LEU A 62 13.53 7.78 8.80
C LEU A 62 14.19 7.84 7.42
N PHE A 63 13.49 8.33 6.39
CA PHE A 63 13.98 8.46 5.02
C PHE A 63 14.65 7.16 4.54
N SER A 64 13.85 6.10 4.48
CA SER A 64 14.35 4.78 4.12
C SER A 64 13.36 3.93 3.33
N LEU A 65 13.89 2.99 2.55
CA LEU A 65 13.14 1.82 2.09
C LEU A 65 13.52 0.64 2.97
N ARG A 66 12.53 -0.12 3.42
CA ARG A 66 12.74 -1.26 4.31
C ARG A 66 12.04 -2.50 3.78
N THR A 67 12.62 -3.66 4.03
CA THR A 67 11.93 -4.93 3.85
C THR A 67 11.81 -5.66 5.17
N TYR A 68 10.71 -6.39 5.36
CA TYR A 68 10.47 -7.26 6.50
C TYR A 68 10.01 -8.63 5.99
N ASP A 69 10.29 -9.68 6.76
CA ASP A 69 9.69 -10.98 6.48
C ASP A 69 8.19 -10.96 6.79
N ARG A 70 7.37 -11.59 5.95
CA ARG A 70 5.90 -11.51 6.10
C ARG A 70 5.34 -12.48 7.12
N ASP A 71 6.10 -13.50 7.50
CA ASP A 71 5.71 -14.58 8.42
C ASP A 71 6.18 -14.33 9.86
N LEU A 72 6.56 -13.10 10.18
CA LEU A 72 6.83 -12.67 11.56
C LEU A 72 5.61 -12.96 12.46
N VAL A 73 5.86 -13.65 13.58
CA VAL A 73 4.84 -14.08 14.56
C VAL A 73 4.95 -13.30 15.89
N SER A 74 5.90 -12.36 15.99
CA SER A 74 6.10 -11.59 17.23
C SER A 74 5.22 -10.34 17.30
N ASN A 75 4.87 -9.97 18.53
CA ASN A 75 4.27 -8.68 18.88
C ASN A 75 5.33 -7.59 19.18
N ASP A 76 6.62 -7.92 19.09
CA ASP A 76 7.70 -6.96 19.28
C ASP A 76 7.90 -6.07 18.04
N VAL A 77 8.75 -5.05 18.18
CA VAL A 77 9.25 -4.30 17.03
C VAL A 77 10.04 -5.25 16.14
N ALA A 78 9.66 -5.32 14.86
CA ALA A 78 10.32 -6.13 13.85
C ALA A 78 11.66 -5.52 13.46
N ASP A 79 12.69 -6.37 13.37
CA ASP A 79 13.94 -5.98 12.73
C ASP A 79 13.76 -6.05 11.20
N PRO A 80 14.11 -4.98 10.46
CA PRO A 80 14.06 -5.00 9.01
C PRO A 80 15.13 -5.94 8.47
N ARG A 81 14.75 -6.72 7.45
CA ARG A 81 15.67 -7.58 6.70
C ARG A 81 16.67 -6.75 5.90
N THR A 82 16.20 -5.68 5.28
CA THR A 82 17.03 -4.74 4.53
C THR A 82 16.60 -3.32 4.86
N VAL A 83 17.57 -2.40 4.95
CA VAL A 83 17.34 -0.96 5.05
C VAL A 83 18.19 -0.25 4.00
N ILE A 84 17.54 0.49 3.10
CA ILE A 84 18.18 1.38 2.14
C ILE A 84 17.97 2.81 2.63
N THR A 85 19.05 3.49 3.02
CA THR A 85 19.01 4.84 3.59
C THR A 85 20.33 5.58 3.37
N GLY A 86 20.35 6.86 3.74
CA GLY A 86 21.51 7.74 3.68
C GLY A 86 21.61 8.53 2.39
N ASN A 87 22.28 9.68 2.45
CA ASN A 87 22.25 10.71 1.40
C ASN A 87 22.66 10.21 0.00
N ARG A 88 23.45 9.13 -0.10
CA ARG A 88 23.88 8.57 -1.38
C ARG A 88 22.76 7.84 -2.12
N THR A 89 21.75 7.36 -1.42
CA THR A 89 20.61 6.66 -2.03
C THR A 89 19.58 7.64 -2.59
N ARG A 90 19.57 8.89 -2.09
CA ARG A 90 18.56 9.92 -2.39
C ARG A 90 17.13 9.46 -2.09
N VAL A 91 17.00 8.52 -1.16
CA VAL A 91 15.72 8.04 -0.64
C VAL A 91 15.25 9.05 0.39
N ASP A 92 14.58 10.10 -0.08
CA ASP A 92 13.96 11.13 0.73
C ASP A 92 12.52 11.33 0.20
N PHE A 93 11.52 11.33 1.09
CA PHE A 93 10.10 11.55 0.72
C PHE A 93 9.57 10.61 -0.39
N VAL A 94 9.97 9.33 -0.35
CA VAL A 94 9.53 8.35 -1.36
C VAL A 94 8.13 7.86 -1.02
N CYS A 95 7.18 8.13 -1.91
CA CYS A 95 5.77 7.77 -1.73
C CYS A 95 5.35 6.52 -2.52
N GLY A 96 6.30 5.76 -3.08
CA GLY A 96 6.00 4.58 -3.89
C GLY A 96 7.07 3.50 -3.81
N VAL A 97 6.65 2.25 -3.72
CA VAL A 97 7.52 1.06 -3.81
C VAL A 97 6.82 -0.04 -4.62
N ALA A 98 7.59 -0.76 -5.44
CA ALA A 98 7.13 -1.90 -6.20
C ALA A 98 8.20 -3.00 -6.19
N LEU A 99 7.77 -4.26 -6.33
CA LEU A 99 8.62 -5.45 -6.34
C LEU A 99 8.33 -6.27 -7.60
#